data_AF-Q4UE04-F1
#
_entry.id   AF-Q4UE04-F1
#
_cell.length_a   1.000
_cell.length_b   1.000
_cell.length_c   1.000
_cell.angle_alpha   90.00
_cell.angle_beta   90.00
_cell.angle_gamma   90.00
#
_symmetry.space_group_name_H-M   'P 1'
#
loop_
_entity.id
_entity.type
_entity.pdbx_description
1 polymer ?
#
loop_
_entity_poly.entity_id
_entity_poly.type
_entity_poly.pdbx_seq_one_letter_code
_entity_poly.pdbx_strand_id
1 'polypeptide(L)'
;MQTDLASVVRSNAESLLDTPSAQFKLSSLPTLIEFLNFQLNDINLYSLANNVGILKIYLLYPEASDVLVIQKILVLSLTQVPAPDFTVCLSQIPLYLHNEEPVSKVINLHNLLQNCMFLRFWETANSELESVPGKTVLDVSGLSDSVRKFVLDVLPLVYNQMAVPEVRKLLNFTSNCQEFEQLLSLCGWAFDPSYKREDEDSGLCYSTSREDSSKVHKSNANQNPLEKYLKSDPMKYYYNTLHN
;
A
#
# COMPACT_ATOMS: atom_id res chain seq x y z
N MET A 1 27.08 -1.94 14.08
CA MET A 1 26.97 -0.85 15.08
C MET A 1 25.59 -0.21 15.12
N GLN A 2 25.10 0.45 14.06
CA GLN A 2 23.74 1.03 14.07
C GLN A 2 22.62 -0.03 14.08
N THR A 3 22.84 -1.16 13.38
CA THR A 3 21.95 -2.33 13.38
C THR A 3 21.89 -3.04 14.74
N ASP A 4 22.98 -3.04 15.50
CA ASP A 4 23.05 -3.66 16.83
C ASP A 4 22.35 -2.80 17.89
N LEU A 5 22.44 -1.47 17.77
CA LEU A 5 21.73 -0.56 18.66
C LEU A 5 20.22 -0.64 18.41
N ALA A 6 19.79 -0.70 17.15
CA ALA A 6 18.39 -0.80 16.78
C ALA A 6 17.74 -2.11 17.25
N SER A 7 18.44 -3.23 17.20
CA SER A 7 17.94 -4.52 17.70
C SER A 7 17.83 -4.55 19.23
N VAL A 8 18.77 -3.90 19.94
CA VAL A 8 18.70 -3.73 21.39
C VAL A 8 17.53 -2.83 21.80
N VAL A 9 17.36 -1.69 21.13
CA VAL A 9 16.23 -0.77 21.39
C VAL A 9 14.89 -1.45 21.10
N ARG A 10 14.81 -2.26 20.03
CA ARG A 10 13.65 -3.10 19.74
C ARG A 10 13.35 -4.08 20.86
N SER A 11 14.33 -4.86 21.30
CA SER A 11 14.16 -5.85 22.36
C SER A 11 13.74 -5.20 23.68
N ASN A 12 14.30 -4.03 23.99
CA ASN A 12 13.90 -3.25 25.16
C ASN A 12 12.43 -2.78 25.04
N ALA A 13 12.03 -2.24 23.90
CA ALA A 13 10.65 -1.81 23.65
C ALA A 13 9.66 -2.99 23.74
N GLU A 14 9.99 -4.14 23.14
CA GLU A 14 9.18 -5.36 23.20
C GLU A 14 9.03 -5.85 24.66
N SER A 15 10.12 -5.89 25.43
CA SER A 15 10.09 -6.31 26.85
C SER A 15 9.23 -5.40 27.74
N LEU A 16 9.20 -4.10 27.43
CA LEU A 16 8.39 -3.12 28.16
C LEU A 16 6.90 -3.31 27.86
N LEU A 17 6.55 -3.68 26.62
CA LEU A 17 5.19 -3.95 26.20
C LEU A 17 4.68 -5.30 26.71
N ASP A 18 5.54 -6.31 26.79
CA ASP A 18 5.19 -7.64 27.32
C ASP A 18 4.96 -7.63 28.83
N THR A 19 5.56 -6.67 29.54
CA THR A 19 5.43 -6.56 31.00
C THR A 19 4.14 -5.80 31.36
N PRO A 20 3.11 -6.46 31.93
CA PRO A 20 1.81 -5.83 32.19
C PRO A 20 1.86 -4.68 33.20
N SER A 21 2.89 -4.63 34.04
CA SER A 21 3.09 -3.56 35.02
C SER A 21 3.86 -2.35 34.45
N ALA A 22 4.44 -2.43 33.26
CA ALA A 22 5.26 -1.38 32.65
C ALA A 22 4.70 -0.85 31.30
N GLN A 23 3.84 -1.64 30.63
CA GLN A 23 3.30 -1.37 29.29
C GLN A 23 2.70 0.03 29.06
N PHE A 24 2.13 0.68 30.08
CA PHE A 24 1.47 2.00 29.94
C PHE A 24 1.90 3.02 31.01
N LYS A 25 3.16 2.98 31.43
CA LYS A 25 3.72 4.00 32.32
C LYS A 25 4.31 5.16 31.53
N LEU A 26 4.23 6.37 32.07
CA LEU A 26 4.86 7.53 31.44
C LEU A 26 6.39 7.40 31.34
N SER A 27 7.01 6.58 32.21
CA SER A 27 8.44 6.32 32.20
C SER A 27 8.93 5.52 30.99
N SER A 28 8.08 4.74 30.33
CA SER A 28 8.45 3.97 29.14
C SER A 28 8.33 4.78 27.85
N LEU A 29 7.57 5.89 27.86
CA LEU A 29 7.31 6.72 26.69
C LEU A 29 8.59 7.20 25.97
N PRO A 30 9.65 7.68 26.66
CA PRO A 30 10.88 8.12 25.98
C PRO A 30 11.56 7.00 25.19
N THR A 31 11.62 5.79 25.73
CA THR A 31 12.21 4.62 25.08
C THR A 31 11.40 4.20 23.84
N LEU A 32 10.07 4.26 23.90
CA LEU A 32 9.20 3.94 22.77
C LEU A 32 9.32 5.00 21.66
N ILE A 33 9.45 6.28 22.01
CA ILE A 33 9.68 7.38 21.05
C ILE A 33 11.06 7.26 20.40
N GLU A 34 12.08 6.86 21.16
CA GLU A 34 13.40 6.58 20.60
C GLU A 34 13.32 5.46 19.56
N PHE A 35 12.63 4.36 19.88
CA PHE A 35 12.40 3.27 18.93
C PHE A 35 11.62 3.74 17.70
N LEU A 36 10.59 4.57 17.87
CA LEU A 36 9.84 5.17 16.76
C LEU A 36 10.73 5.96 15.80
N ASN A 37 11.69 6.72 16.31
CA ASN A 37 12.63 7.46 15.47
C ASN A 37 13.55 6.52 14.67
N PHE A 38 13.92 5.35 15.22
CA PHE A 38 14.62 4.32 14.46
C PHE A 38 13.75 3.71 13.36
N GLN A 39 12.45 3.49 13.64
CA GLN A 39 11.48 2.97 12.65
C GLN A 39 11.31 3.90 11.44
N LEU A 40 11.43 5.21 11.62
CA LEU A 40 11.38 6.17 10.51
C LEU A 40 12.56 6.04 9.53
N ASN A 41 13.71 5.54 10.01
CA ASN A 41 14.91 5.41 9.18
C ASN A 41 15.01 4.04 8.50
N ASP A 42 14.50 2.97 9.13
CA ASP A 42 14.59 1.60 8.63
C ASP A 42 13.22 0.91 8.61
N ILE A 43 12.79 0.52 7.40
CA ILE A 43 11.52 -0.13 7.15
C ILE A 43 11.40 -1.50 7.85
N ASN A 44 12.54 -2.19 8.08
CA ASN A 44 12.55 -3.55 8.64
C ASN A 44 12.26 -3.58 10.16
N LEU A 45 12.30 -2.42 10.81
CA LEU A 45 12.08 -2.28 12.24
C LEU A 45 10.64 -1.92 12.60
N TYR A 46 9.76 -1.85 11.59
CA TYR A 46 8.36 -1.53 11.80
C TYR A 46 7.70 -2.47 12.81
N SER A 47 7.02 -1.89 13.80
CA SER A 47 6.28 -2.60 14.85
C SER A 47 5.02 -1.82 15.19
N LEU A 48 3.87 -2.39 14.81
CA LEU A 48 2.55 -1.85 15.14
C LEU A 48 2.31 -1.81 16.65
N ALA A 49 2.84 -2.79 17.39
CA ALA A 49 2.67 -2.86 18.85
C ALA A 49 3.29 -1.65 19.56
N ASN A 50 4.46 -1.19 19.11
CA ASN A 50 5.09 0.04 19.61
C ASN A 50 4.22 1.27 19.34
N ASN A 51 3.78 1.42 18.09
CA ASN A 51 2.95 2.54 17.65
C ASN A 51 1.65 2.63 18.46
N VAL A 52 0.94 1.51 18.59
CA VAL A 52 -0.29 1.43 19.40
C VAL A 52 0.01 1.64 20.89
N GLY A 53 1.15 1.16 21.39
CA GLY A 53 1.58 1.39 22.77
C GLY A 53 1.74 2.87 23.09
N ILE A 54 2.44 3.62 22.23
CA ILE A 54 2.61 5.08 22.38
C ILE A 54 1.24 5.77 22.35
N LEU A 55 0.40 5.45 21.38
CA LEU A 55 -0.94 6.05 21.28
C LEU A 55 -1.77 5.74 22.52
N LYS A 56 -1.76 4.50 23.03
CA LYS A 56 -2.43 4.11 24.28
C LYS A 56 -1.97 4.93 25.49
N ILE A 57 -0.67 5.19 25.61
CA ILE A 57 -0.14 6.07 26.66
C ILE A 57 -0.71 7.48 26.52
N TYR A 58 -0.83 8.00 25.30
CA TYR A 58 -1.46 9.30 25.05
C TYR A 58 -2.97 9.34 25.35
N LEU A 59 -3.73 8.25 25.14
CA LEU A 59 -5.13 8.21 25.61
C LEU A 59 -5.22 8.26 27.14
N LEU A 60 -4.28 7.60 27.83
CA LEU A 60 -4.27 7.53 29.30
C LEU A 60 -3.78 8.84 29.93
N TYR A 61 -2.84 9.53 29.28
CA TYR A 61 -2.24 10.77 29.76
C TYR A 61 -2.29 11.86 28.66
N PRO A 62 -3.45 12.55 28.51
CA PRO A 62 -3.60 13.60 27.49
C PRO A 62 -2.58 14.75 27.63
N GLU A 63 -2.19 15.09 28.87
CA GLU A 63 -1.20 16.14 29.15
C GLU A 63 0.18 15.89 28.53
N ALA A 64 0.50 14.64 28.21
CA ALA A 64 1.78 14.24 27.63
C ALA A 64 1.72 14.00 26.11
N SER A 65 0.56 14.23 25.48
CA SER A 65 0.38 13.98 24.05
C SER A 65 1.16 14.97 23.19
N ASP A 66 1.91 14.44 22.23
CA ASP A 66 2.62 15.24 21.23
C ASP A 66 2.06 14.94 19.83
N VAL A 67 1.47 15.95 19.20
CA VAL A 67 0.87 15.87 17.88
C VAL A 67 1.90 15.48 16.81
N LEU A 68 3.17 15.87 16.99
CA LEU A 68 4.26 15.53 16.06
C LEU A 68 4.61 14.04 16.12
N VAL A 69 4.59 13.44 17.32
CA VAL A 69 4.79 12.00 17.49
C VAL A 69 3.64 11.23 16.86
N ILE A 70 2.41 11.71 17.02
CA ILE A 70 1.23 11.12 16.38
C ILE A 70 1.36 11.18 14.85
N GLN A 71 1.82 12.31 14.29
CA GLN A 71 2.09 12.44 12.86
C GLN A 71 3.08 11.39 12.36
N LYS A 72 4.21 11.20 13.07
CA LYS A 72 5.23 10.19 12.73
C LYS A 72 4.64 8.77 12.69
N ILE A 73 3.83 8.42 13.70
CA ILE A 73 3.16 7.11 13.78
C ILE A 73 2.21 6.92 12.59
N LEU A 74 1.40 7.93 12.27
CA LEU A 74 0.46 7.85 11.16
C LEU A 74 1.18 7.70 9.82
N VAL A 75 2.25 8.45 9.59
CA VAL A 75 3.05 8.32 8.37
C VAL A 75 3.72 6.95 8.27
N LEU A 76 4.24 6.41 9.38
CA LEU A 76 4.76 5.04 9.40
C LEU A 76 3.68 4.01 9.07
N SER A 77 2.47 4.16 9.61
CA SER A 77 1.37 3.25 9.30
C SER A 77 0.92 3.33 7.83
N LEU A 78 1.13 4.46 7.14
CA LEU A 78 0.92 4.57 5.69
C LEU A 78 1.91 3.73 4.87
N THR A 79 3.07 3.37 5.42
CA THR A 79 4.03 2.49 4.73
C THR A 79 3.55 1.03 4.63
N GLN A 80 2.54 0.64 5.40
CA GLN A 80 2.04 -0.74 5.45
C GLN A 80 0.77 -0.97 4.62
N VAL A 81 0.35 0.00 3.80
CA VAL A 81 -0.79 -0.17 2.88
C VAL A 81 -0.56 -1.43 2.01
N PRO A 82 -1.55 -2.36 1.90
CA PRO A 82 -2.97 -2.26 2.22
C PRO A 82 -3.38 -2.74 3.63
N ALA A 83 -2.45 -3.04 4.52
CA ALA A 83 -2.76 -3.53 5.87
C ALA A 83 -3.62 -2.51 6.66
N PRO A 84 -4.48 -2.98 7.59
CA PRO A 84 -5.39 -2.11 8.35
C PRO A 84 -4.69 -1.30 9.45
N ASP A 85 -3.36 -1.35 9.54
CA ASP A 85 -2.53 -0.68 10.54
C ASP A 85 -2.86 0.81 10.70
N PHE A 86 -3.07 1.52 9.59
CA PHE A 86 -3.44 2.94 9.64
C PHE A 86 -4.76 3.15 10.38
N THR A 87 -5.78 2.35 10.06
CA THR A 87 -7.10 2.41 10.69
C THR A 87 -7.02 2.03 12.18
N VAL A 88 -6.17 1.05 12.51
CA VAL A 88 -5.91 0.67 13.91
C VAL A 88 -5.31 1.84 14.67
N CYS A 89 -4.24 2.47 14.17
CA CYS A 89 -3.63 3.64 14.79
C CYS A 89 -4.62 4.81 14.91
N LEU A 90 -5.37 5.09 13.85
CA LEU A 90 -6.37 6.17 13.83
C LEU A 90 -7.45 5.99 14.91
N SER A 91 -7.91 4.74 15.13
CA SER A 91 -8.93 4.43 16.15
C SER A 91 -8.46 4.69 17.58
N GLN A 92 -7.15 4.74 17.82
CA GLN A 92 -6.60 5.07 19.13
C GLN A 92 -6.53 6.58 19.34
N ILE A 93 -6.48 7.41 18.29
CA ILE A 93 -6.34 8.85 18.45
C ILE A 93 -7.70 9.47 18.82
N PRO A 94 -7.78 10.32 19.86
CA PRO A 94 -9.01 11.06 20.17
C PRO A 94 -9.50 11.94 19.01
N LEU A 95 -10.82 12.03 18.84
CA LEU A 95 -11.44 12.74 17.71
C LEU A 95 -11.09 14.22 17.59
N TYR A 96 -10.81 14.91 18.70
CA TYR A 96 -10.46 16.32 18.66
C TYR A 96 -9.11 16.57 17.96
N LEU A 97 -8.16 15.64 18.09
CA LEU A 97 -6.86 15.70 17.40
C LEU A 97 -6.95 15.36 15.91
N HIS A 98 -8.04 14.76 15.44
CA HIS A 98 -8.18 14.41 14.02
C HIS A 98 -8.27 15.65 13.13
N ASN A 99 -8.82 16.74 13.67
CA ASN A 99 -8.97 18.01 12.96
C ASN A 99 -7.78 18.95 13.13
N GLU A 100 -6.83 18.62 14.02
CA GLU A 100 -5.65 19.43 14.25
C GLU A 100 -4.58 19.14 13.19
N GLU A 101 -3.95 20.19 12.69
CA GLU A 101 -2.72 20.04 11.92
C GLU A 101 -1.58 19.67 12.88
N PRO A 102 -0.69 18.74 12.51
CA PRO A 102 -0.55 18.12 11.19
C PRO A 102 -1.25 16.76 11.00
N VAL A 103 -2.08 16.30 11.94
CA VAL A 103 -2.76 14.98 11.89
C VAL A 103 -3.80 14.91 10.79
N SER A 104 -4.62 15.96 10.65
CA SER A 104 -5.65 16.11 9.62
C SER A 104 -5.10 15.86 8.21
N LYS A 105 -3.92 16.44 7.91
CA LYS A 105 -3.23 16.25 6.64
C LYS A 105 -2.87 14.79 6.34
N VAL A 106 -2.38 14.05 7.33
CA VAL A 106 -2.03 12.63 7.14
C VAL A 106 -3.28 11.77 6.97
N ILE A 107 -4.36 12.09 7.66
CA ILE A 107 -5.67 11.44 7.46
C ILE A 107 -6.18 11.70 6.04
N ASN A 108 -6.05 12.93 5.53
CA ASN A 108 -6.42 13.25 4.16
C ASN A 108 -5.59 12.44 3.15
N LEU A 109 -4.27 12.30 3.37
CA LEU A 109 -3.42 11.44 2.54
C LEU A 109 -3.91 9.99 2.50
N HIS A 110 -4.28 9.42 3.66
CA HIS A 110 -4.86 8.08 3.70
C HIS A 110 -6.16 7.99 2.90
N ASN A 111 -7.04 8.99 3.04
CA ASN A 111 -8.30 9.03 2.30
C ASN A 111 -8.07 9.13 0.79
N LEU A 112 -7.07 9.89 0.33
CA LEU A 112 -6.71 9.96 -1.09
C LEU A 112 -6.28 8.58 -1.62
N LEU A 113 -5.50 7.81 -0.85
CA LEU A 113 -5.10 6.45 -1.21
C LEU A 113 -6.29 5.49 -1.26
N GLN A 114 -7.18 5.52 -0.27
CA GLN A 114 -8.39 4.69 -0.24
C GLN A 114 -9.33 4.97 -1.41
N ASN A 115 -9.44 6.24 -1.81
CA ASN A 115 -10.24 6.65 -2.97
C ASN A 115 -9.51 6.48 -4.32
N CYS A 116 -8.32 5.86 -4.32
CA CYS A 116 -7.49 5.66 -5.52
C CYS A 116 -7.13 6.96 -6.26
N MET A 117 -7.12 8.10 -5.57
CA MET A 117 -6.76 9.41 -6.13
C MET A 117 -5.24 9.63 -6.05
N PHE A 118 -4.48 8.81 -6.78
CA PHE A 118 -3.02 8.76 -6.67
C PHE A 118 -2.31 10.06 -7.09
N LEU A 119 -2.77 10.72 -8.15
CA LEU A 119 -2.16 11.99 -8.60
C LEU A 119 -2.24 13.08 -7.51
N ARG A 120 -3.42 13.26 -6.90
CA ARG A 120 -3.62 14.19 -5.79
C ARG A 120 -2.84 13.79 -4.55
N PHE A 121 -2.69 12.48 -4.32
CA PHE A 121 -1.86 11.97 -3.23
C PHE A 121 -0.42 12.45 -3.38
N TRP A 122 0.20 12.29 -4.56
CA TRP A 122 1.58 12.73 -4.79
C TRP A 122 1.75 14.25 -4.65
N GLU A 123 0.80 15.04 -5.18
CA GLU A 123 0.78 16.49 -5.00
C GLU A 123 0.72 16.89 -3.52
N THR A 124 -0.15 16.22 -2.75
CA THR A 124 -0.34 16.52 -1.32
C THR A 124 0.85 16.02 -0.50
N ALA A 125 1.46 14.88 -0.87
CA ALA A 125 2.61 14.29 -0.18
C ALA A 125 3.91 15.07 -0.38
N ASN A 126 4.01 15.84 -1.47
CA ASN A 126 5.12 16.77 -1.74
C ASN A 126 5.15 17.98 -0.79
N SER A 127 4.09 18.22 -0.03
CA SER A 127 4.06 19.32 0.94
C SER A 127 4.79 18.97 2.24
N GLU A 128 5.47 19.94 2.84
CA GLU A 128 6.36 19.74 4.00
C GLU A 128 5.64 19.15 5.23
N LEU A 129 6.34 18.27 5.98
CA LEU A 129 5.90 17.80 7.30
C LEU A 129 6.26 18.83 8.37
N GLU A 130 5.31 19.20 9.22
CA GLU A 130 5.60 20.08 10.38
C GLU A 130 6.47 19.38 11.45
N SER A 131 6.43 18.05 11.57
CA SER A 131 7.25 17.32 12.56
C SER A 131 8.75 17.32 12.28
N VAL A 132 9.19 17.54 11.04
CA VAL A 132 10.62 17.62 10.70
C VAL A 132 10.79 18.72 9.65
N PRO A 133 11.32 19.89 10.03
CA PRO A 133 11.51 20.98 9.07
C PRO A 133 12.43 20.51 7.94
N GLY A 134 11.96 20.61 6.70
CA GLY A 134 12.70 20.23 5.49
C GLY A 134 12.61 18.76 5.09
N LYS A 135 11.76 17.92 5.71
CA LYS A 135 11.41 16.60 5.18
C LYS A 135 9.95 16.56 4.73
N THR A 136 9.72 15.98 3.56
CA THR A 136 8.40 15.68 3.01
C THR A 136 7.92 14.32 3.51
N VAL A 137 6.62 14.05 3.40
CA VAL A 137 6.05 12.73 3.71
C VAL A 137 6.73 11.62 2.90
N LEU A 138 7.23 11.97 1.71
CA LEU A 138 7.94 11.09 0.78
C LEU A 138 9.36 10.72 1.21
N ASP A 139 9.98 11.49 2.11
CA ASP A 139 11.33 11.23 2.61
C ASP A 139 11.38 10.11 3.67
N VAL A 140 10.22 9.58 4.07
CA VAL A 140 10.15 8.40 4.92
C VAL A 140 10.50 7.16 4.09
N SER A 141 11.53 6.45 4.56
CA SER A 141 12.07 5.26 3.90
C SER A 141 10.97 4.24 3.61
N GLY A 142 10.80 3.90 2.34
CA GLY A 142 9.86 2.87 1.90
C GLY A 142 8.41 3.31 1.70
N LEU A 143 8.01 4.53 2.04
CA LEU A 143 6.62 4.98 1.81
C LEU A 143 6.28 5.00 0.32
N SER A 144 7.12 5.64 -0.49
CA SER A 144 6.92 5.75 -1.94
C SER A 144 6.83 4.38 -2.60
N ASP A 145 7.66 3.42 -2.16
CA ASP A 145 7.68 2.08 -2.73
C ASP A 145 6.47 1.25 -2.31
N SER A 146 6.04 1.35 -1.05
CA SER A 146 4.81 0.70 -0.59
C SER A 146 3.57 1.24 -1.30
N VAL A 147 3.47 2.56 -1.49
CA VAL A 147 2.37 3.17 -2.24
C VAL A 147 2.40 2.73 -3.71
N ARG A 148 3.58 2.71 -4.35
CA ARG A 148 3.72 2.23 -5.73
C ARG A 148 3.30 0.77 -5.89
N LYS A 149 3.69 -0.11 -4.96
CA LYS A 149 3.25 -1.52 -4.93
C LYS A 149 1.73 -1.59 -4.80
N PHE A 150 1.15 -0.85 -3.86
CA PHE A 150 -0.30 -0.79 -3.70
C PHE A 150 -1.02 -0.34 -4.96
N VAL A 151 -0.53 0.71 -5.64
CA VAL A 151 -1.09 1.15 -6.93
C VAL A 151 -1.07 0.01 -7.94
N LEU A 152 0.06 -0.69 -8.07
CA LEU A 152 0.21 -1.82 -9.00
C LEU A 152 -0.60 -3.06 -8.65
N ASP A 153 -0.98 -3.23 -7.39
CA ASP A 153 -1.89 -4.29 -6.95
C ASP A 153 -3.36 -3.96 -7.25
N VAL A 154 -3.73 -2.67 -7.19
CA VAL A 154 -5.11 -2.20 -7.41
C VAL A 154 -5.43 -2.08 -8.90
N LEU A 155 -4.51 -1.60 -9.72
CA LEU A 155 -4.75 -1.36 -11.16
C LEU A 155 -5.22 -2.61 -11.95
N PRO A 156 -4.68 -3.82 -11.73
CA PRO A 156 -5.13 -5.03 -12.41
C PRO A 156 -6.56 -5.46 -12.05
N LEU A 157 -7.12 -4.95 -10.95
CA LEU A 157 -8.52 -5.23 -10.57
C LEU A 157 -9.49 -4.53 -11.54
N VAL A 158 -9.12 -3.35 -12.01
CA VAL A 158 -10.00 -2.47 -12.82
C VAL A 158 -9.63 -2.52 -14.30
N TYR A 159 -8.34 -2.61 -14.64
CA TYR A 159 -7.83 -2.52 -16.00
C TYR A 159 -7.25 -3.83 -16.51
N ASN A 160 -7.47 -4.14 -17.80
CA ASN A 160 -6.86 -5.30 -18.47
C ASN A 160 -5.51 -4.95 -19.10
N GLN A 161 -5.44 -3.78 -19.73
CA GLN A 161 -4.25 -3.22 -20.35
C GLN A 161 -4.25 -1.72 -20.06
N MET A 162 -3.08 -1.14 -19.83
CA MET A 162 -2.91 0.28 -19.60
C MET A 162 -1.77 0.82 -20.45
N ALA A 163 -1.87 2.08 -20.85
CA ALA A 163 -0.76 2.78 -21.48
C ALA A 163 0.34 3.00 -20.43
N VAL A 164 1.58 2.68 -20.79
CA VAL A 164 2.78 2.95 -19.98
C VAL A 164 2.86 4.41 -19.52
N PRO A 165 2.58 5.45 -20.34
CA PRO A 165 2.60 6.84 -19.87
C PRO A 165 1.60 7.13 -18.76
N GLU A 166 0.43 6.48 -18.75
CA GLU A 166 -0.57 6.69 -17.69
C GLU A 166 -0.14 6.01 -16.39
N VAL A 167 0.38 4.78 -16.46
CA VAL A 167 0.92 4.08 -15.27
C VAL A 167 2.11 4.85 -14.69
N ARG A 168 2.98 5.39 -15.55
CA ARG A 168 4.11 6.25 -15.16
C ARG A 168 3.65 7.48 -14.37
N LYS A 169 2.61 8.19 -14.85
CA LYS A 169 2.01 9.32 -14.12
C LYS A 169 1.45 8.88 -12.77
N LEU A 170 0.74 7.75 -12.71
CA LEU A 170 0.14 7.24 -11.47
C LEU A 170 1.18 6.83 -10.43
N LEU A 171 2.36 6.36 -10.85
CA LEU A 171 3.47 6.00 -9.97
C LEU A 171 4.43 7.15 -9.67
N ASN A 172 4.18 8.34 -10.23
CA ASN A 172 5.00 9.55 -10.08
C ASN A 172 6.45 9.35 -10.55
N PHE A 173 6.65 8.70 -11.70
CA PHE A 173 7.96 8.61 -12.35
C PHE A 173 8.07 9.62 -13.49
N THR A 174 9.20 10.32 -13.58
CA THR A 174 9.45 11.32 -14.65
C THR A 174 9.85 10.67 -15.98
N SER A 175 10.54 9.52 -15.94
CA SER A 175 11.05 8.83 -17.13
C SER A 175 10.96 7.31 -17.01
N ASN A 176 11.09 6.60 -18.14
CA ASN A 176 11.16 5.14 -18.23
C ASN A 176 12.53 4.64 -17.71
N CYS A 177 12.73 4.74 -16.40
CA CYS A 177 13.96 4.32 -15.72
C CYS A 177 14.02 2.80 -15.53
N GLN A 178 15.23 2.26 -15.37
CA GLN A 178 15.45 0.85 -15.05
C GLN A 178 14.71 0.41 -13.77
N GLU A 179 14.58 1.32 -12.79
CA GLU A 179 13.83 1.10 -11.55
C GLU A 179 12.34 0.85 -11.80
N PHE A 180 11.73 1.55 -12.77
CA PHE A 180 10.33 1.38 -13.13
C PHE A 180 10.08 -0.01 -13.75
N GLU A 181 10.97 -0.45 -14.65
CA GLU A 181 10.90 -1.79 -15.24
C GLU A 181 11.10 -2.89 -14.19
N GLN A 182 12.07 -2.71 -13.29
CA GLN A 182 12.31 -3.64 -12.18
C GLN A 182 11.10 -3.73 -11.27
N LEU A 183 10.52 -2.60 -10.87
CA LEU A 183 9.37 -2.54 -9.98
C LEU A 183 8.14 -3.20 -10.63
N LEU A 184 7.90 -2.97 -11.91
CA LEU A 184 6.83 -3.65 -12.66
C LEU A 184 7.07 -5.16 -12.74
N SER A 185 8.30 -5.59 -13.01
CA SER A 185 8.63 -7.03 -13.04
C SER A 185 8.44 -7.71 -11.68
N LEU A 186 8.82 -7.02 -10.59
CA LEU A 186 8.62 -7.47 -9.21
C LEU A 186 7.14 -7.63 -8.87
N CYS A 187 6.29 -6.73 -9.40
CA CYS A 187 4.85 -6.76 -9.17
C CYS A 187 4.08 -7.63 -10.19
N GLY A 188 4.78 -8.39 -11.04
CA GLY A 188 4.15 -9.31 -12.00
C GLY A 188 3.50 -8.62 -13.20
N TRP A 189 4.02 -7.48 -13.64
CA TRP A 189 3.58 -6.79 -14.85
C TRP A 189 4.50 -7.09 -16.03
N ALA A 190 3.90 -7.22 -17.21
CA ALA A 190 4.61 -7.44 -18.47
C ALA A 190 4.33 -6.29 -19.45
N PHE A 191 5.30 -6.04 -20.31
CA PHE A 191 5.22 -5.07 -21.39
C PHE A 191 4.84 -5.77 -22.70
N ASP A 192 4.00 -5.12 -23.49
CA ASP A 192 3.70 -5.53 -24.85
C ASP A 192 4.90 -5.21 -25.78
N PRO A 193 5.14 -5.96 -26.88
CA PRO A 193 6.17 -5.70 -27.89
C PRO A 193 6.20 -4.27 -28.47
N SER A 194 5.15 -3.49 -28.27
CA SER A 194 5.08 -2.07 -28.63
C SER A 194 5.89 -1.14 -27.70
N TYR A 195 6.35 -1.64 -26.54
CA TYR A 195 7.14 -0.85 -25.59
C TYR A 195 8.58 -0.64 -26.07
N LYS A 196 9.00 0.62 -26.11
CA LYS A 196 10.40 1.01 -26.32
C LYS A 196 10.82 1.92 -25.19
N ARG A 197 12.01 1.66 -24.62
CA ARG A 197 12.57 2.48 -23.53
C ARG A 197 12.84 3.93 -23.97
N GLU A 198 13.11 4.14 -25.25
CA GLU A 198 13.47 5.44 -25.84
C GLU A 198 12.25 6.32 -26.15
N ASP A 199 11.06 5.73 -26.33
CA ASP A 199 9.82 6.45 -26.62
C ASP A 199 8.97 6.53 -25.35
N GLU A 200 8.86 7.71 -24.75
CA GLU A 200 8.13 7.92 -23.49
C GLU A 200 6.62 7.62 -23.56
N ASP A 201 6.04 7.68 -24.76
CA ASP A 201 4.60 7.54 -24.99
C ASP A 201 4.21 6.17 -25.58
N SER A 202 5.19 5.31 -25.90
CA SER A 202 4.95 4.06 -26.61
C SER A 202 4.99 2.86 -25.67
N GLY A 203 3.85 2.19 -25.54
CA GLY A 203 3.77 0.86 -24.94
C GLY A 203 2.49 0.63 -24.15
N LEU A 204 2.01 -0.60 -24.21
CA LEU A 204 0.97 -1.12 -23.32
C LEU A 204 1.63 -2.01 -22.27
N CYS A 205 1.15 -1.94 -21.04
CA CYS A 205 1.50 -2.88 -19.98
C CYS A 205 0.24 -3.62 -19.49
N TYR A 206 0.45 -4.84 -19.04
CA TYR A 206 -0.61 -5.70 -18.54
C TYR A 206 -0.12 -6.54 -17.37
N SER A 207 -1.01 -6.87 -16.45
CA SER A 207 -0.69 -7.74 -15.31
C SER A 207 -0.76 -9.21 -15.72
N THR A 208 0.30 -9.96 -15.41
CA THR A 208 0.39 -11.40 -15.69
C THR A 208 -0.61 -12.23 -14.88
N SER A 209 -1.08 -11.74 -13.73
CA SER A 209 -2.11 -12.41 -12.92
C SER A 209 -3.46 -12.57 -13.65
N ARG A 210 -3.71 -11.80 -14.70
CA ARG A 210 -4.90 -11.94 -15.57
C ARG A 210 -4.66 -12.73 -16.86
N GLU A 211 -3.42 -13.10 -17.20
CA GLU A 211 -3.17 -13.97 -18.36
C GLU A 211 -3.88 -15.32 -18.22
N ASP A 212 -4.00 -15.85 -16.99
CA ASP A 212 -4.75 -17.09 -16.76
C ASP A 212 -6.25 -16.92 -17.04
N SER A 213 -6.83 -15.75 -16.74
CA SER A 213 -8.25 -15.47 -17.03
C SER A 213 -8.52 -15.30 -18.53
N SER A 214 -7.56 -14.76 -19.27
CA SER A 214 -7.69 -14.52 -20.72
C SER A 214 -7.28 -15.73 -21.58
N LYS A 215 -6.40 -16.62 -21.10
CA LYS A 215 -6.15 -17.95 -21.72
C LYS A 215 -7.36 -18.88 -21.59
N VAL A 216 -8.15 -18.77 -20.50
CA VAL A 216 -9.43 -19.48 -20.36
C VAL A 216 -10.45 -19.00 -21.41
N HIS A 217 -10.47 -17.71 -21.76
CA HIS A 217 -11.37 -17.21 -22.81
C HIS A 217 -10.89 -17.48 -24.24
N LYS A 218 -9.58 -17.43 -24.53
CA LYS A 218 -9.06 -17.78 -25.87
C LYS A 218 -9.23 -19.26 -26.20
N SER A 219 -9.14 -20.15 -25.21
CA SER A 219 -9.45 -21.59 -25.38
C SER A 219 -10.93 -21.84 -25.76
N ASN A 220 -11.83 -20.97 -25.31
CA ASN A 220 -13.27 -21.08 -25.56
C ASN A 220 -13.74 -20.29 -26.80
N ALA A 221 -12.89 -19.48 -27.43
CA ALA A 221 -13.26 -18.73 -28.64
C ALA A 221 -13.40 -19.62 -29.89
N ASN A 222 -12.88 -20.86 -29.85
CA ASN A 222 -13.04 -21.85 -30.92
C ASN A 222 -14.28 -22.74 -30.76
N GLN A 223 -15.14 -22.50 -29.76
CA GLN A 223 -16.42 -23.19 -29.64
C GLN A 223 -17.53 -22.16 -29.69
N ASN A 224 -18.37 -22.24 -30.73
CA ASN A 224 -19.59 -21.45 -30.80
C ASN A 224 -20.34 -21.59 -29.47
N PRO A 225 -20.63 -20.48 -28.75
CA PRO A 225 -21.18 -20.55 -27.39
C PRO A 225 -22.54 -21.27 -27.35
N LEU A 226 -23.20 -21.39 -28.49
CA LEU A 226 -24.46 -22.12 -28.68
C LEU A 226 -24.30 -23.64 -28.78
N GLU A 227 -23.15 -24.18 -29.21
CA GLU A 227 -22.94 -25.65 -29.30
C GLU A 227 -22.90 -26.32 -27.93
N LYS A 228 -22.50 -25.59 -26.88
CA LYS A 228 -22.49 -26.10 -25.50
C LYS A 228 -23.90 -26.40 -24.98
N TYR A 229 -24.91 -25.69 -25.51
CA TYR A 229 -26.31 -25.82 -25.11
C TYR A 229 -27.14 -26.60 -26.15
N LEU A 230 -26.78 -26.53 -27.42
CA LEU A 230 -27.36 -27.30 -28.51
C LEU A 230 -26.55 -28.57 -28.73
N LYS A 231 -26.64 -29.53 -27.81
CA LYS A 231 -26.17 -30.89 -28.10
C LYS A 231 -27.08 -31.46 -29.22
N SER A 232 -26.60 -31.45 -30.46
CA SER A 232 -27.32 -32.00 -31.62
C SER A 232 -27.57 -33.50 -31.54
N ASP A 233 -26.77 -34.21 -30.74
CA ASP A 233 -26.78 -35.66 -30.62
C ASP A 233 -28.05 -36.24 -29.97
N PRO A 234 -28.52 -35.75 -28.81
CA PRO A 234 -29.82 -36.17 -28.26
C PRO A 234 -30.98 -35.78 -29.19
N MET A 235 -30.87 -34.67 -29.94
CA MET A 235 -31.91 -34.22 -30.87
C MET A 235 -32.07 -35.15 -32.08
N LYS A 236 -30.96 -35.71 -32.59
CA LYS A 236 -30.98 -36.77 -33.62
C LYS A 236 -31.58 -38.08 -33.10
N TYR A 237 -31.34 -38.42 -31.83
CA TYR A 237 -31.91 -39.61 -31.20
C TYR A 237 -33.44 -39.50 -31.08
N TYR A 238 -33.95 -38.33 -30.68
CA TYR A 238 -35.39 -38.07 -30.62
C TYR A 238 -36.05 -38.09 -32.01
N TYR A 239 -35.43 -37.47 -33.01
CA TYR A 239 -35.95 -37.45 -34.38
C TYR A 239 -36.07 -38.87 -34.96
N ASN A 240 -35.07 -39.72 -34.77
CA ASN A 240 -35.09 -41.10 -35.26
C ASN A 240 -36.07 -42.01 -34.50
N THR A 241 -36.39 -41.69 -33.25
CA THR A 241 -37.36 -42.46 -32.44
C THR A 241 -38.81 -42.12 -32.79
N LEU A 242 -39.08 -40.91 -33.29
CA LEU A 242 -40.42 -40.46 -33.69
C LEU A 242 -40.81 -40.80 -35.14
N HIS A 243 -39.88 -41.34 -35.94
CA HIS A 243 -40.10 -41.70 -37.34
C HIS A 243 -39.90 -43.19 -37.65
N ASN A 244 -39.91 -44.05 -36.62
CA ASN A 244 -40.09 -45.51 -36.73
C ASN A 244 -41.42 -45.94 -36.11
#